data_AF-A0A5C9BZJ2-F1
#
_entry.id   AF-A0A5C9BZJ2-F1
#
_cell.length_a   1.000
_cell.length_b   1.000
_cell.length_c   1.000
_cell.angle_alpha   90.00
_cell.angle_beta   90.00
_cell.angle_gamma   90.00
#
_symmetry.space_group_name_H-M   'P 1'
#
loop_
_entity.id
_entity.type
_entity.pdbx_description
1 polymer ?
#
loop_
_entity_poly.entity_id
_entity_poly.type
_entity_poly.pdbx_seq_one_letter_code
_entity_poly.pdbx_strand_id
1 'polypeptide(L)'
;MTINLTGHAEIDQQHDLLDSMVGQLAEFCSEAGQNPDANCDGCNAFKQKHCRSVLASIAGELAAFLAGHSAYEEKMMELLPNTPSCQSHIKAHKAAHEGIAKQLKKLSLEGSFDSPRKVGTQIWQVAGDWLGDHSTLFDTRLVSLGKSDSPKIDFDGELVTMLDQHVFPNRPTRAKASSATNLALKGKKLEIRGRFESLSPAQRTVFWLVVSGKTNPEICIELSVSINTIKTHRAAIFQKMDVKTVLELVKKADILR
;
A
#
# COMPACT_ATOMS: atom_id res chain seq x y z
N MET A 1 6.09 -12.94 8.63
CA MET A 1 5.86 -14.33 8.23
C MET A 1 7.17 -14.87 7.67
N THR A 2 7.46 -16.16 7.70
CA THR A 2 8.71 -16.68 7.09
C THR A 2 8.34 -17.37 5.78
N ILE A 3 8.63 -16.73 4.65
CA ILE A 3 8.49 -17.37 3.34
C ILE A 3 9.74 -18.23 3.10
N ASN A 4 9.53 -19.47 2.67
CA ASN A 4 10.63 -20.36 2.33
C ASN A 4 11.19 -19.99 0.97
N LEU A 5 12.52 -19.91 0.87
CA LEU A 5 13.20 -19.73 -0.40
C LEU A 5 13.04 -20.98 -1.25
N THR A 6 12.53 -20.80 -2.46
CA THR A 6 12.40 -21.85 -3.48
C THR A 6 13.75 -22.21 -4.11
N GLY A 7 14.73 -21.28 -4.02
CA GLY A 7 16.04 -21.40 -4.63
C GLY A 7 16.05 -21.01 -6.11
N HIS A 8 14.99 -20.34 -6.58
CA HIS A 8 14.92 -19.70 -7.89
C HIS A 8 14.84 -18.18 -7.69
N ALA A 9 15.93 -17.48 -8.01
CA ALA A 9 16.13 -16.08 -7.64
C ALA A 9 14.96 -15.14 -8.00
N GLU A 10 14.36 -15.34 -9.18
CA GLU A 10 13.22 -14.52 -9.62
C GLU A 10 11.93 -14.81 -8.85
N ILE A 11 11.68 -16.09 -8.49
CA ILE A 11 10.50 -16.45 -7.68
C ILE A 11 10.68 -15.93 -6.27
N ASP A 12 11.88 -16.12 -5.70
CA ASP A 12 12.23 -15.64 -4.37
C ASP A 12 12.10 -14.10 -4.29
N GLN A 13 12.55 -13.37 -5.31
CA GLN A 13 12.37 -11.92 -5.38
C GLN A 13 10.89 -11.50 -5.48
N GLN A 14 10.08 -12.22 -6.26
CA GLN A 14 8.64 -11.93 -6.35
C GLN A 14 7.92 -12.23 -5.02
N HIS A 15 8.31 -13.29 -4.32
CA HIS A 15 7.82 -13.62 -2.98
C HIS A 15 8.16 -12.54 -1.95
N ASP A 16 9.39 -12.02 -1.96
CA ASP A 16 9.80 -10.90 -1.08
C ASP A 16 8.96 -9.64 -1.33
N LEU A 17 8.67 -9.34 -2.60
CA LEU A 17 7.80 -8.21 -2.97
C LEU A 17 6.37 -8.44 -2.49
N LEU A 18 5.84 -9.67 -2.64
CA LEU A 18 4.51 -10.05 -2.14
C LEU A 18 4.44 -9.92 -0.61
N ASP A 19 5.44 -10.40 0.13
CA ASP A 19 5.49 -10.26 1.60
C ASP A 19 5.44 -8.79 2.01
N SER A 20 6.23 -7.95 1.33
CA SER A 20 6.24 -6.50 1.58
C SER A 20 4.86 -5.88 1.33
N MET A 21 4.18 -6.25 0.25
CA MET A 21 2.83 -5.77 -0.07
C MET A 21 1.79 -6.26 0.95
N VAL A 22 1.90 -7.52 1.39
CA VAL A 22 1.07 -8.06 2.47
C VAL A 22 1.32 -7.29 3.77
N GLY A 23 2.58 -7.01 4.12
CA GLY A 23 2.96 -6.21 5.28
C GLY A 23 2.30 -4.82 5.33
N GLN A 24 2.14 -4.16 4.18
CA GLN A 24 1.45 -2.86 4.10
C GLN A 24 -0.02 -2.91 4.58
N LEU A 25 -0.68 -4.06 4.50
CA LEU A 25 -2.05 -4.25 5.01
C LEU A 25 -2.12 -4.24 6.54
N ALA A 26 -1.02 -4.53 7.23
CA ALA A 26 -0.94 -4.39 8.68
C ALA A 26 -0.76 -2.92 9.09
N GLU A 27 -0.08 -2.12 8.26
CA GLU A 27 0.42 -0.78 8.59
C GLU A 27 -0.39 0.38 7.99
N PHE A 28 -1.31 0.14 7.06
CA PHE A 28 -2.06 1.22 6.37
C PHE A 28 -2.88 2.12 7.30
N CYS A 29 -3.19 1.64 8.51
CA CYS A 29 -3.90 2.41 9.54
C CYS A 29 -2.90 2.97 10.55
N SER A 30 -2.83 4.30 10.69
CA SER A 30 -1.92 4.96 11.63
C SER A 30 -2.15 4.60 13.10
N GLU A 31 -3.38 4.20 13.46
CA GLU A 31 -3.72 3.74 14.82
C GLU A 31 -3.25 2.31 15.08
N ALA A 32 -3.09 1.50 14.02
CA ALA A 32 -2.73 0.08 14.15
C ALA A 32 -1.27 -0.13 14.56
N GLY A 33 -0.37 0.81 14.23
CA GLY A 33 1.03 0.74 14.64
C GLY A 33 1.23 0.84 16.15
N GLN A 34 0.21 1.30 16.90
CA GLN A 34 0.25 1.45 18.36
C GLN A 34 -0.60 0.41 19.09
N ASN A 35 -1.61 -0.17 18.42
CA ASN A 35 -2.47 -1.20 18.99
C ASN A 35 -2.96 -2.17 17.87
N PRO A 36 -2.57 -3.46 17.90
CA PRO A 36 -3.02 -4.47 16.94
C PRO A 36 -4.56 -4.61 16.90
N ASP A 37 -5.21 -4.43 18.05
CA ASP A 37 -6.67 -4.54 18.27
C ASP A 37 -7.41 -3.22 17.99
N ALA A 38 -6.74 -2.20 17.46
CA ALA A 38 -7.37 -0.93 17.12
C ALA A 38 -8.56 -1.17 16.17
N ASN A 39 -9.71 -0.58 16.52
CA ASN A 39 -10.92 -0.65 15.71
C ASN A 39 -11.25 0.73 15.10
N CYS A 40 -12.34 0.82 14.34
CA CYS A 40 -12.74 2.07 13.69
C CYS A 40 -13.78 2.88 14.50
N ASP A 41 -14.12 2.48 15.72
CA ASP A 41 -15.25 3.06 16.49
C ASP A 41 -14.99 4.54 16.85
N GLY A 42 -13.73 4.90 17.11
CA GLY A 42 -13.31 6.29 17.35
C GLY A 42 -12.99 7.10 16.10
N CYS A 43 -13.12 6.52 14.89
CA CYS A 43 -12.73 7.19 13.65
C CYS A 43 -13.90 7.95 13.02
N ASN A 44 -13.69 9.23 12.70
CA ASN A 44 -14.66 10.01 11.93
C ASN A 44 -14.81 9.49 10.48
N ALA A 45 -15.91 9.88 9.82
CA ALA A 45 -16.24 9.43 8.47
C ALA A 45 -15.15 9.75 7.44
N PHE A 46 -14.43 10.87 7.59
CA PHE A 46 -13.34 11.25 6.70
C PHE A 46 -12.15 10.28 6.82
N LYS A 47 -11.73 9.97 8.04
CA LYS A 47 -10.63 9.03 8.32
C LYS A 47 -10.99 7.63 7.83
N GLN A 48 -12.21 7.17 8.08
CA GLN A 48 -12.66 5.87 7.57
C GLN A 48 -12.68 5.82 6.03
N LYS A 49 -13.18 6.87 5.36
CA LYS A 49 -13.17 6.97 3.90
C LYS A 49 -11.74 6.98 3.34
N HIS A 50 -10.82 7.69 3.98
CA HIS A 50 -9.41 7.69 3.60
C HIS A 50 -8.78 6.29 3.74
N CYS A 51 -8.93 5.65 4.90
CA CYS A 51 -8.43 4.29 5.13
C CYS A 51 -9.00 3.28 4.13
N ARG A 52 -10.30 3.37 3.78
CA ARG A 52 -10.90 2.54 2.73
C ARG A 52 -10.24 2.74 1.37
N SER A 53 -9.95 3.99 0.99
CA SER A 53 -9.28 4.29 -0.27
C SER A 53 -7.84 3.78 -0.33
N VAL A 54 -7.10 3.90 0.77
CA VAL A 54 -5.72 3.39 0.87
C VAL A 54 -5.74 1.86 0.81
N LEU A 55 -6.61 1.22 1.59
CA LEU A 55 -6.77 -0.22 1.59
C LEU A 55 -7.14 -0.77 0.21
N ALA A 56 -8.10 -0.14 -0.48
CA ALA A 56 -8.48 -0.54 -1.83
C ALA A 56 -7.31 -0.46 -2.82
N SER A 57 -6.43 0.54 -2.66
CA SER A 57 -5.21 0.64 -3.48
C SER A 57 -4.24 -0.48 -3.17
N ILE A 58 -3.92 -0.74 -1.90
CA ILE A 58 -2.99 -1.80 -1.49
C ILE A 58 -3.52 -3.16 -1.95
N ALA A 59 -4.79 -3.45 -1.68
CA ALA A 59 -5.44 -4.71 -2.07
C ALA A 59 -5.48 -4.88 -3.59
N GLY A 60 -5.74 -3.81 -4.35
CA GLY A 60 -5.73 -3.84 -5.81
C GLY A 60 -4.33 -4.08 -6.39
N GLU A 61 -3.30 -3.45 -5.81
CA GLU A 61 -1.90 -3.69 -6.20
C GLU A 61 -1.48 -5.12 -5.87
N LEU A 62 -1.79 -5.62 -4.67
CA LEU A 62 -1.50 -6.99 -4.24
C LEU A 62 -2.17 -8.00 -5.17
N ALA A 63 -3.46 -7.84 -5.47
CA ALA A 63 -4.20 -8.74 -6.36
C ALA A 63 -3.61 -8.73 -7.79
N ALA A 64 -3.22 -7.57 -8.30
CA ALA A 64 -2.59 -7.47 -9.61
C ALA A 64 -1.21 -8.12 -9.64
N PHE A 65 -0.40 -7.94 -8.59
CA PHE A 65 0.92 -8.56 -8.49
C PHE A 65 0.82 -10.08 -8.35
N LEU A 66 -0.06 -10.58 -7.49
CA LEU A 66 -0.36 -12.01 -7.36
C LEU A 66 -0.77 -12.62 -8.70
N ALA A 67 -1.66 -11.97 -9.44
CA ALA A 67 -2.07 -12.46 -10.76
C ALA A 67 -0.90 -12.53 -11.76
N GLY A 68 0.01 -11.54 -11.74
CA GLY A 68 1.21 -11.56 -12.56
C GLY A 68 2.20 -12.65 -12.15
N HIS A 69 2.41 -12.84 -10.85
CA HIS A 69 3.24 -13.90 -10.28
C HIS A 69 2.70 -15.29 -10.65
N SER A 70 1.41 -15.54 -10.44
CA SER A 70 0.75 -16.78 -10.84
C SER A 70 0.87 -17.04 -12.34
N ALA A 71 0.70 -16.02 -13.18
CA ALA A 71 0.86 -16.16 -14.63
C ALA A 71 2.31 -16.50 -15.02
N TYR A 72 3.29 -15.93 -14.33
CA TYR A 72 4.71 -16.24 -14.54
C TYR A 72 5.02 -17.71 -14.22
N GLU A 73 4.59 -18.20 -13.06
CA GLU A 73 4.78 -19.60 -12.67
C GLU A 73 4.01 -20.57 -13.58
N GLU A 74 2.80 -20.21 -14.01
CA GLU A 74 2.05 -21.00 -14.98
C GLU A 74 2.72 -21.10 -16.33
N LYS A 75 3.47 -20.08 -16.75
CA LYS A 75 4.34 -20.16 -17.92
C LYS A 75 5.54 -21.08 -17.69
N MET A 76 6.13 -21.08 -16.50
CA MET A 76 7.18 -22.04 -16.17
C MET A 76 6.65 -23.48 -16.17
N MET A 77 5.42 -23.70 -15.69
CA MET A 77 4.76 -25.01 -15.69
C MET A 77 4.56 -25.58 -17.10
N GLU A 78 4.39 -24.74 -18.14
CA GLU A 78 4.29 -25.18 -19.54
C GLU A 78 5.58 -25.86 -20.03
N LEU A 79 6.72 -25.61 -19.37
CA LEU A 79 8.02 -26.19 -19.70
C LEU A 79 8.25 -27.55 -19.02
N LEU A 80 7.37 -27.98 -18.10
CA LEU A 80 7.54 -29.24 -17.39
C LEU A 80 7.30 -30.46 -18.29
N PRO A 81 7.97 -31.60 -18.04
CA PRO A 81 7.72 -32.84 -18.77
C PRO A 81 6.26 -33.29 -18.67
N ASN A 82 5.72 -33.82 -19.76
CA ASN A 82 4.35 -34.33 -19.79
C ASN A 82 4.23 -35.71 -19.08
N THR A 83 4.40 -35.71 -17.76
CA THR A 83 4.26 -36.89 -16.90
C THR A 83 3.02 -36.75 -16.00
N PRO A 84 2.39 -37.87 -15.56
CA PRO A 84 1.25 -37.80 -14.65
C PRO A 84 1.52 -37.02 -13.35
N SER A 85 2.74 -37.12 -12.82
CA SER A 85 3.18 -36.38 -11.63
C SER A 85 3.19 -34.87 -11.87
N CYS A 86 3.77 -34.42 -13.00
CA CYS A 86 3.79 -33.00 -13.37
C CYS A 86 2.37 -32.48 -13.65
N GLN A 87 1.55 -33.22 -14.39
CA GLN A 87 0.17 -32.81 -14.69
C GLN A 87 -0.69 -32.68 -13.41
N SER A 88 -0.52 -33.59 -12.46
CA SER A 88 -1.20 -33.50 -11.16
C SER A 88 -0.76 -32.27 -10.36
N HIS A 89 0.54 -31.96 -10.38
CA HIS A 89 1.08 -30.76 -9.73
C HIS A 89 0.55 -29.48 -10.38
N ILE A 90 0.64 -29.36 -11.71
CA ILE A 90 0.17 -28.19 -12.48
C ILE A 90 -1.31 -27.93 -12.19
N LYS A 91 -2.15 -28.97 -12.23
CA LYS A 91 -3.59 -28.82 -11.96
C LYS A 91 -3.85 -28.28 -10.54
N ALA A 92 -3.16 -28.81 -9.54
CA ALA A 92 -3.33 -28.39 -8.15
C ALA A 92 -2.79 -26.97 -7.90
N HIS A 93 -1.65 -26.63 -8.51
CA HIS A 93 -1.02 -25.31 -8.43
C HIS A 93 -1.93 -24.23 -9.02
N LYS A 94 -2.44 -24.43 -10.24
CA LYS A 94 -3.39 -23.50 -10.88
C LYS A 94 -4.69 -23.34 -10.08
N ALA A 95 -5.19 -24.43 -9.48
CA ALA A 95 -6.37 -24.36 -8.63
C ALA A 95 -6.11 -23.51 -7.36
N ALA A 96 -4.90 -23.57 -6.80
CA ALA A 96 -4.49 -22.72 -5.68
C ALA A 96 -4.43 -21.23 -6.08
N HIS A 97 -3.88 -20.90 -7.25
CA HIS A 97 -3.90 -19.53 -7.81
C HIS A 97 -5.33 -19.00 -7.99
N GLU A 98 -6.20 -19.80 -8.60
CA GLU A 98 -7.60 -19.41 -8.81
C GLU A 98 -8.32 -19.22 -7.46
N GLY A 99 -8.00 -20.07 -6.49
CA GLY A 99 -8.53 -20.01 -5.13
C GLY A 99 -8.24 -18.68 -4.44
N ILE A 100 -6.98 -18.26 -4.38
CA ILE A 100 -6.60 -17.00 -3.72
C ILE A 100 -7.19 -15.78 -4.44
N ALA A 101 -7.18 -15.78 -5.78
CA ALA A 101 -7.76 -14.69 -6.57
C ALA A 101 -9.27 -14.51 -6.27
N LYS A 102 -10.02 -15.61 -6.14
CA LYS A 102 -11.43 -15.58 -5.75
C LYS A 102 -11.64 -15.06 -4.32
N GLN A 103 -10.82 -15.49 -3.38
CA GLN A 103 -10.92 -15.05 -1.98
C GLN A 103 -10.67 -13.55 -1.83
N LEU A 104 -9.61 -13.03 -2.46
CA LEU A 104 -9.28 -11.60 -2.43
C LEU A 104 -10.36 -10.74 -3.09
N LYS A 105 -10.92 -11.21 -4.21
CA LYS A 105 -12.04 -10.53 -4.87
C LYS A 105 -13.29 -10.51 -3.98
N LYS A 106 -13.60 -11.62 -3.30
CA LYS A 106 -14.73 -11.72 -2.37
C LYS A 106 -14.60 -10.72 -1.22
N LEU A 107 -13.45 -10.71 -0.55
CA LEU A 107 -13.16 -9.77 0.55
C LEU A 107 -13.26 -8.31 0.12
N SER A 108 -12.82 -8.00 -1.11
CA SER A 108 -12.92 -6.64 -1.66
C SER A 108 -14.37 -6.20 -1.92
N LEU A 109 -15.25 -7.12 -2.29
CA LEU A 109 -16.67 -6.84 -2.55
C LEU A 109 -17.49 -6.75 -1.25
N GLU A 110 -17.37 -7.76 -0.39
CA GLU A 110 -18.12 -7.90 0.87
C GLU A 110 -17.65 -6.90 1.94
N GLY A 111 -16.39 -6.48 1.88
CA GLY A 111 -15.79 -5.49 2.79
C GLY A 111 -16.37 -4.07 2.70
N SER A 112 -17.33 -3.82 1.79
CA SER A 112 -17.99 -2.52 1.63
C SER A 112 -18.74 -2.07 2.88
N PHE A 113 -19.25 -3.01 3.69
CA PHE A 113 -20.00 -2.72 4.92
C PHE A 113 -19.15 -2.85 6.19
N ASP A 114 -18.07 -3.62 6.15
CA ASP A 114 -17.17 -3.81 7.28
C ASP A 114 -16.22 -2.61 7.46
N SER A 115 -15.62 -2.49 8.64
CA SER A 115 -14.62 -1.45 8.89
C SER A 115 -13.37 -1.69 8.04
N PRO A 116 -12.69 -0.64 7.52
CA PRO A 116 -11.49 -0.83 6.71
C PRO A 116 -10.41 -1.62 7.45
N ARG A 117 -10.29 -1.46 8.78
CA ARG A 117 -9.32 -2.23 9.57
C ARG A 117 -9.62 -3.72 9.56
N LYS A 118 -10.88 -4.10 9.77
CA LYS A 118 -11.30 -5.50 9.75
C LYS A 118 -11.02 -6.15 8.38
N VAL A 119 -11.37 -5.46 7.30
CA VAL A 119 -11.10 -5.94 5.93
C VAL A 119 -9.60 -6.06 5.67
N GLY A 120 -8.81 -5.07 6.09
CA GLY A 120 -7.34 -5.12 5.95
C GLY A 120 -6.72 -6.31 6.69
N THR A 121 -7.14 -6.58 7.93
CA THR A 121 -6.69 -7.75 8.69
C THR A 121 -7.07 -9.07 8.01
N GLN A 122 -8.28 -9.17 7.47
CA GLN A 122 -8.73 -10.37 6.75
C GLN A 122 -7.90 -10.63 5.49
N ILE A 123 -7.64 -9.59 4.69
CA ILE A 123 -6.80 -9.71 3.49
C ILE A 123 -5.37 -10.07 3.88
N TRP A 124 -4.81 -9.44 4.92
CA TRP A 124 -3.48 -9.73 5.43
C TRP A 124 -3.34 -11.20 5.83
N GLN A 125 -4.30 -11.72 6.59
CA GLN A 125 -4.28 -13.11 7.04
C GLN A 125 -4.41 -14.09 5.86
N VAL A 126 -5.39 -13.88 5.00
CA VAL A 126 -5.63 -14.75 3.83
C VAL A 126 -4.44 -14.76 2.87
N ALA A 127 -3.90 -13.59 2.54
CA ALA A 127 -2.77 -13.49 1.61
C ALA A 127 -1.46 -13.97 2.23
N GLY A 128 -1.24 -13.67 3.52
CA GLY A 128 -0.08 -14.15 4.27
C GLY A 128 -0.08 -15.67 4.32
N ASP A 129 -1.09 -16.27 4.97
CA ASP A 129 -1.22 -17.72 5.14
C ASP A 129 -1.06 -18.45 3.80
N TRP A 130 -1.73 -17.95 2.76
CA TRP A 130 -1.59 -18.50 1.42
C TRP A 130 -0.16 -18.43 0.88
N LEU A 131 0.53 -17.28 0.98
CA LEU A 131 1.87 -17.11 0.43
C LEU A 131 2.89 -18.07 1.08
N GLY A 132 2.83 -18.26 2.39
CA GLY A 132 3.71 -19.18 3.11
C GLY A 132 3.46 -20.66 2.75
N ASP A 133 2.18 -21.07 2.76
CA ASP A 133 1.79 -22.44 2.44
C ASP A 133 2.02 -22.75 0.96
N HIS A 134 1.70 -21.81 0.07
CA HIS A 134 1.81 -21.99 -1.38
C HIS A 134 3.26 -22.17 -1.82
N SER A 135 4.15 -21.29 -1.37
CA SER A 135 5.59 -21.38 -1.67
C SER A 135 6.19 -22.73 -1.25
N THR A 136 5.76 -23.24 -0.08
CA THR A 136 6.24 -24.51 0.45
C THR A 136 5.64 -25.71 -0.28
N LEU A 137 4.33 -25.72 -0.54
CA LEU A 137 3.62 -26.87 -1.11
C LEU A 137 3.76 -26.97 -2.63
N PHE A 138 3.95 -25.85 -3.32
CA PHE A 138 3.93 -25.77 -4.76
C PHE A 138 5.24 -25.24 -5.34
N ASP A 139 5.66 -24.03 -5.00
CA ASP A 139 6.71 -23.32 -5.74
C ASP A 139 8.09 -23.98 -5.58
N THR A 140 8.40 -24.44 -4.37
CA THR A 140 9.61 -25.25 -4.10
C THR A 140 9.65 -26.50 -4.98
N ARG A 141 8.49 -27.16 -5.16
CA ARG A 141 8.38 -28.35 -6.01
C ARG A 141 8.46 -27.98 -7.49
N LEU A 142 7.86 -26.87 -7.92
CA LEU A 142 7.96 -26.36 -9.29
C LEU A 142 9.43 -26.18 -9.69
N VAL A 143 10.22 -25.51 -8.84
CA VAL A 143 11.66 -25.31 -9.06
C VAL A 143 12.40 -26.65 -9.12
N SER A 144 12.08 -27.60 -8.23
CA SER A 144 12.71 -28.92 -8.23
C SER A 144 12.43 -29.71 -9.51
N LEU A 145 11.19 -29.65 -10.04
CA LEU A 145 10.78 -30.33 -11.26
C LEU A 145 11.42 -29.70 -12.51
N GLY A 146 11.71 -28.39 -12.47
CA GLY A 146 12.37 -27.67 -13.55
C GLY A 146 13.88 -27.91 -13.66
N LYS A 147 14.55 -28.44 -12.62
CA LYS A 147 16.02 -28.66 -12.57
C LYS A 147 16.53 -29.87 -13.39
N SER A 148 15.79 -30.32 -14.40
CA SER A 148 16.25 -31.36 -15.35
C SER A 148 17.40 -30.82 -16.21
N ASP A 149 18.65 -31.19 -15.89
CA ASP A 149 19.89 -31.12 -16.72
C ASP A 149 19.99 -29.96 -17.74
N SER A 150 19.54 -28.76 -17.35
CA SER A 150 19.60 -27.60 -18.23
C SER A 150 20.87 -26.80 -17.92
N PRO A 151 21.72 -26.52 -18.91
CA PRO A 151 22.93 -25.72 -18.69
C PRO A 151 22.55 -24.34 -18.15
N LYS A 152 23.36 -23.79 -17.25
CA LYS A 152 23.26 -22.38 -16.84
C LYS A 152 23.51 -21.51 -18.07
N ILE A 153 22.45 -20.99 -18.67
CA ILE A 153 22.56 -19.98 -19.72
C ILE A 153 22.43 -18.62 -19.02
N ASP A 154 23.53 -17.86 -19.02
CA ASP A 154 23.56 -16.47 -18.58
C ASP A 154 23.00 -15.61 -19.72
N PHE A 155 21.80 -15.10 -19.54
CA PHE A 155 21.14 -14.25 -20.53
C PHE A 155 21.43 -12.78 -20.19
N ASP A 156 21.93 -12.02 -21.17
CA ASP A 156 22.12 -10.58 -21.02
C ASP A 156 20.77 -9.82 -20.88
N GLY A 157 20.83 -8.61 -20.33
CA GLY A 157 19.64 -7.82 -19.97
C GLY A 157 18.73 -7.46 -21.16
N GLU A 158 19.28 -7.43 -22.38
CA GLU A 158 18.52 -7.19 -23.61
C GLU A 158 17.64 -8.38 -23.97
N LEU A 159 18.17 -9.61 -23.87
CA LEU A 159 17.38 -10.82 -24.09
C LEU A 159 16.32 -11.02 -22.99
N VAL A 160 16.64 -10.70 -21.74
CA VAL A 160 15.66 -10.70 -20.63
C VAL A 160 14.47 -9.79 -20.94
N THR A 161 14.73 -8.62 -21.53
CA THR A 161 13.69 -7.64 -21.91
C THR A 161 12.86 -8.12 -23.10
N MET A 162 13.48 -8.75 -24.11
CA MET A 162 12.74 -9.34 -25.23
C MET A 162 11.88 -10.52 -24.79
N LEU A 163 12.40 -11.37 -23.90
CA LEU A 163 11.63 -12.46 -23.28
C LEU A 163 10.49 -11.90 -22.45
N ASP A 164 10.67 -10.78 -21.75
CA ASP A 164 9.58 -10.10 -21.07
C ASP A 164 8.49 -9.61 -22.02
N GLN A 165 8.85 -9.01 -23.15
CA GLN A 165 7.84 -8.51 -24.09
C GLN A 165 7.06 -9.62 -24.81
N HIS A 166 7.71 -10.74 -25.12
CA HIS A 166 7.14 -11.76 -26.01
C HIS A 166 6.79 -13.09 -25.35
N VAL A 167 7.46 -13.46 -24.27
CA VAL A 167 7.27 -14.75 -23.57
C VAL A 167 6.61 -14.55 -22.21
N PHE A 168 6.96 -13.48 -21.49
CA PHE A 168 6.45 -13.16 -20.16
C PHE A 168 5.86 -11.73 -20.09
N PRO A 169 4.83 -11.41 -20.89
CA PRO A 169 4.31 -10.03 -21.04
C PRO A 169 3.79 -9.39 -19.75
N ASN A 170 3.57 -10.18 -18.70
CA ASN A 170 3.13 -9.72 -17.38
C ASN A 170 4.13 -10.03 -16.26
N ARG A 171 5.43 -10.22 -16.58
CA ARG A 171 6.46 -10.49 -15.57
C ARG A 171 6.47 -9.38 -14.50
N PRO A 172 6.25 -9.70 -13.22
CA PRO A 172 6.29 -8.71 -12.13
C PRO A 172 7.72 -8.28 -11.78
N THR A 173 8.42 -7.58 -12.68
CA THR A 173 9.84 -7.21 -12.49
C THR A 173 10.08 -6.04 -11.53
N ARG A 174 9.02 -5.31 -11.15
CA ARG A 174 9.11 -4.19 -10.21
C ARG A 174 7.75 -3.96 -9.56
N ALA A 175 7.70 -3.86 -8.23
CA ALA A 175 6.58 -3.19 -7.58
C ALA A 175 6.49 -1.77 -8.19
N LYS A 176 5.37 -1.44 -8.84
CA LYS A 176 5.13 -0.05 -9.30
C LYS A 176 5.46 0.88 -8.13
N ALA A 177 6.13 2.01 -8.40
CA ALA A 177 6.44 3.00 -7.35
C ALA A 177 5.17 3.23 -6.52
N SER A 178 5.20 2.73 -5.28
CA SER A 178 4.02 2.38 -4.49
C SER A 178 2.93 3.45 -4.64
N SER A 179 1.78 3.09 -5.23
CA SER A 179 0.61 3.97 -5.25
C SER A 179 0.23 4.30 -3.81
N ALA A 180 0.50 3.41 -2.84
CA ALA A 180 0.35 3.69 -1.41
C ALA A 180 1.25 4.85 -0.91
N THR A 181 2.46 5.06 -1.44
CA THR A 181 3.30 6.23 -1.10
C THR A 181 2.70 7.51 -1.70
N ASN A 182 2.22 7.45 -2.94
CA ASN A 182 1.51 8.57 -3.58
C ASN A 182 0.14 8.86 -2.91
N LEU A 183 -0.57 7.83 -2.43
CA LEU A 183 -1.84 7.95 -1.71
C LEU A 183 -1.63 8.39 -0.26
N ALA A 184 -0.54 8.01 0.40
CA ALA A 184 -0.18 8.50 1.72
C ALA A 184 0.20 9.99 1.66
N LEU A 185 0.95 10.40 0.63
CA LEU A 185 1.22 11.82 0.36
C LEU A 185 -0.05 12.61 0.01
N LYS A 186 -0.93 12.04 -0.84
CA LYS A 186 -2.26 12.62 -1.10
C LYS A 186 -3.13 12.66 0.16
N GLY A 187 -3.08 11.64 1.00
CA GLY A 187 -3.82 11.52 2.25
C GLY A 187 -3.41 12.58 3.25
N LYS A 188 -2.09 12.75 3.42
CA LYS A 188 -1.52 13.83 4.24
C LYS A 188 -1.90 15.20 3.70
N LYS A 189 -1.86 15.42 2.37
CA LYS A 189 -2.30 16.68 1.74
C LYS A 189 -3.80 16.94 1.95
N LEU A 190 -4.63 15.91 1.83
CA LEU A 190 -6.08 16.00 2.05
C LEU A 190 -6.44 16.23 3.52
N GLU A 191 -5.76 15.58 4.46
CA GLU A 191 -5.97 15.81 5.89
C GLU A 191 -5.62 17.26 6.26
N ILE A 192 -4.44 17.73 5.83
CA ILE A 192 -4.01 19.10 6.08
C ILE A 192 -4.99 20.10 5.46
N ARG A 193 -5.50 19.80 4.26
CA ARG A 193 -6.52 20.60 3.60
C ARG A 193 -7.86 20.61 4.34
N GLY A 194 -8.32 19.46 4.85
CA GLY A 194 -9.53 19.40 5.68
C GLY A 194 -9.40 20.21 6.98
N ARG A 195 -8.22 20.16 7.63
CA ARG A 195 -7.93 20.99 8.80
C ARG A 195 -7.92 22.48 8.46
N PHE A 196 -7.33 22.85 7.32
CA PHE A 196 -7.36 24.24 6.83
C PHE A 196 -8.79 24.71 6.49
N GLU A 197 -9.61 23.84 5.90
CA GLU A 197 -11.02 24.11 5.61
C GLU A 197 -11.85 24.29 6.89
N SER A 198 -11.46 23.68 8.02
CA SER A 198 -12.11 23.90 9.33
C SER A 198 -11.83 25.28 9.96
N LEU A 199 -10.85 26.03 9.44
CA LEU A 199 -10.58 27.41 9.86
C LEU A 199 -11.70 28.34 9.39
N SER A 200 -12.13 29.26 10.25
CA SER A 200 -13.05 30.33 9.84
C SER A 200 -12.38 31.26 8.82
N PRO A 201 -13.15 32.05 8.05
CA PRO A 201 -12.58 32.99 7.08
C PRO A 201 -11.53 33.92 7.70
N ALA A 202 -11.81 34.49 8.88
CA ALA A 202 -10.86 35.32 9.62
C ALA A 202 -9.60 34.55 10.07
N GLN A 203 -9.75 33.29 10.49
CA GLN A 203 -8.62 32.44 10.86
C GLN A 203 -7.73 32.11 9.65
N ARG A 204 -8.30 31.93 8.45
CA ARG A 204 -7.52 31.71 7.21
C ARG A 204 -6.71 32.93 6.82
N THR A 205 -7.26 34.13 6.98
CA THR A 205 -6.51 35.39 6.75
C THR A 205 -5.31 35.47 7.70
N VAL A 206 -5.54 35.26 9.00
CA VAL A 206 -4.45 35.25 9.99
C VAL A 206 -3.44 34.13 9.72
N PHE A 207 -3.89 32.95 9.33
CA PHE A 207 -3.03 31.81 8.99
C PHE A 207 -1.99 32.17 7.91
N TRP A 208 -2.43 32.77 6.79
CA TRP A 208 -1.51 33.13 5.71
C TRP A 208 -0.50 34.21 6.09
N LEU A 209 -0.90 35.16 6.95
CA LEU A 209 0.01 36.18 7.46
C LEU A 209 1.08 35.58 8.39
N VAL A 210 0.69 34.64 9.25
CA VAL A 210 1.65 33.90 10.11
C VAL A 210 2.60 33.05 9.28
N VAL A 211 2.10 32.34 8.27
CA VAL A 211 2.93 31.52 7.35
C VAL A 211 3.90 32.39 6.55
N SER A 212 3.52 33.64 6.26
CA SER A 212 4.38 34.62 5.59
C SER A 212 5.42 35.25 6.53
N GLY A 213 5.50 34.80 7.78
CA GLY A 213 6.48 35.26 8.76
C GLY A 213 6.09 36.50 9.55
N LYS A 214 4.85 37.02 9.40
CA LYS A 214 4.42 38.22 10.13
C LYS A 214 4.26 37.95 11.62
N THR A 215 4.72 38.90 12.41
CA THR A 215 4.59 38.93 13.87
C THR A 215 3.19 39.39 14.31
N ASN A 216 2.82 39.11 15.56
CA ASN A 216 1.50 39.52 16.07
C ASN A 216 1.22 41.03 15.92
N PRO A 217 2.17 41.94 16.23
CA PRO A 217 1.96 43.37 16.03
C PRO A 217 1.73 43.76 14.57
N GLU A 218 2.47 43.17 13.62
CA GLU A 218 2.31 43.45 12.18
C GLU A 218 0.93 43.00 11.67
N ILE A 219 0.48 41.82 12.10
CA ILE A 219 -0.86 41.31 11.76
C ILE A 219 -1.96 42.20 12.36
N CYS A 220 -1.76 42.71 13.58
CA CYS A 220 -2.72 43.64 14.21
C CYS A 220 -2.89 44.92 13.40
N ILE A 221 -1.80 45.50 12.93
CA ILE A 221 -1.80 46.72 12.12
C ILE A 221 -2.54 46.46 10.81
N GLU A 222 -2.20 45.36 10.13
CA GLU A 222 -2.76 45.02 8.83
C GLU A 222 -4.27 44.71 8.87
N LEU A 223 -4.72 44.01 9.91
CA LEU A 223 -6.12 43.63 10.07
C LEU A 223 -6.93 44.61 10.92
N SER A 224 -6.30 45.66 11.46
CA SER A 224 -6.92 46.64 12.37
C SER A 224 -7.66 46.00 13.55
N VAL A 225 -7.02 45.01 14.19
CA VAL A 225 -7.58 44.27 15.34
C VAL A 225 -6.61 44.24 16.53
N SER A 226 -7.15 43.98 17.73
CA SER A 226 -6.34 43.95 18.95
C SER A 226 -5.35 42.78 18.97
N ILE A 227 -4.23 42.96 19.70
CA ILE A 227 -3.23 41.90 19.94
C ILE A 227 -3.86 40.68 20.60
N ASN A 228 -4.82 40.89 21.51
CA ASN A 228 -5.51 39.79 22.17
C ASN A 228 -6.35 38.97 21.18
N THR A 229 -7.01 39.63 20.23
CA THR A 229 -7.76 38.98 19.15
C THR A 229 -6.84 38.11 18.28
N ILE A 230 -5.66 38.61 17.91
CA ILE A 230 -4.67 37.83 17.13
C ILE A 230 -4.14 36.63 17.92
N LYS A 231 -3.85 36.79 19.22
CA LYS A 231 -3.45 35.67 20.07
C LYS A 231 -4.51 34.57 20.11
N THR A 232 -5.78 34.94 20.28
CA THR A 232 -6.91 33.99 20.26
C THR A 232 -7.03 33.27 18.92
N HIS A 233 -6.93 34.00 17.80
CA HIS A 233 -6.95 33.38 16.47
C HIS A 233 -5.77 32.42 16.28
N ARG A 234 -4.56 32.79 16.69
CA ARG A 234 -3.38 31.91 16.58
C ARG A 234 -3.53 30.64 17.42
N ALA A 235 -4.02 30.75 18.66
CA ALA A 235 -4.27 29.58 19.50
C ALA A 235 -5.26 28.61 18.83
N ALA A 236 -6.38 29.15 18.31
CA ALA A 236 -7.37 28.35 17.60
C ALA A 236 -6.83 27.73 16.30
N ILE A 237 -5.98 28.46 15.56
CA ILE A 237 -5.32 27.95 14.35
C ILE A 237 -4.38 26.80 14.70
N PHE A 238 -3.54 26.95 15.74
CA PHE A 238 -2.59 25.92 16.18
C PHE A 238 -3.32 24.65 16.62
N GLN A 239 -4.43 24.80 17.35
CA GLN A 239 -5.28 23.69 17.75
C GLN A 239 -5.93 22.99 16.54
N LYS A 240 -6.58 23.74 15.64
CA LYS A 240 -7.28 23.16 14.47
C LYS A 240 -6.33 22.55 13.43
N MET A 241 -5.18 23.19 13.23
CA MET A 241 -4.11 22.68 12.37
C MET A 241 -3.28 21.60 13.05
N ASP A 242 -3.45 21.37 14.36
CA ASP A 242 -2.74 20.38 15.18
C ASP A 242 -1.22 20.52 15.02
N VAL A 243 -0.73 21.68 15.43
CA VAL A 243 0.68 22.06 15.41
C VAL A 243 1.04 22.75 16.71
N LYS A 244 2.29 22.56 17.14
CA LYS A 244 2.82 23.18 18.36
C LYS A 244 3.78 24.33 18.06
N THR A 245 4.30 24.39 16.83
CA THR A 245 5.28 25.40 16.42
C THR A 245 4.89 26.09 15.12
N VAL A 246 5.40 27.31 14.91
CA VAL A 246 5.24 28.04 13.63
C VAL A 246 5.90 27.25 12.49
N LEU A 247 7.02 26.58 12.75
CA LEU A 247 7.71 25.76 11.75
C LEU A 247 6.85 24.59 11.26
N GLU A 248 6.14 23.90 12.16
CA GLU A 248 5.16 22.87 11.79
C GLU A 248 4.00 23.45 10.98
N LEU A 249 3.52 24.65 11.34
CA LEU A 249 2.46 25.34 10.60
C LEU A 249 2.91 25.66 9.16
N VAL A 250 4.13 26.16 8.98
CA VAL A 250 4.73 26.44 7.66
C VAL A 250 4.88 25.17 6.85
N LYS A 251 5.39 24.07 7.44
CA LYS A 251 5.49 22.77 6.77
C LYS A 251 4.13 22.26 6.28
N LYS A 252 3.06 22.43 7.09
CA LYS A 252 1.70 22.08 6.67
C LYS A 252 1.20 23.02 5.57
N ALA A 253 1.53 24.31 5.62
CA ALA A 253 1.16 25.28 4.59
C ALA A 253 1.85 25.02 3.23
N ASP A 254 3.11 24.59 3.22
CA ASP A 254 3.81 24.22 1.99
C ASP A 254 3.17 23.04 1.27
N ILE A 255 2.56 22.11 2.02
CA ILE A 255 1.80 20.98 1.46
C ILE A 255 0.48 21.45 0.81
N LEU A 256 -0.07 22.59 1.24
CA LEU A 256 -1.30 23.17 0.70
C LEU A 256 -1.09 23.95 -0.62
N ARG A 257 0.15 24.35 -0.91
CA ARG A 257 0.53 24.92 -2.21
C ARG A 257 0.48 23.86 -3.32
#